data_AF-A0AAD6GE13-F1
#
_entry.id   AF-A0AAD6GE13-F1
#
_cell.length_a   1.000
_cell.length_b   1.000
_cell.length_c   1.000
_cell.angle_alpha   90.00
_cell.angle_beta   90.00
_cell.angle_gamma   90.00
#
_symmetry.space_group_name_H-M   'P 1'
#
loop_
_entity.id
_entity.type
_entity.pdbx_description
1 polymer ?
#
loop_
_entity_poly.entity_id
_entity_poly.type
_entity_poly.pdbx_seq_one_letter_code
_entity_poly.pdbx_strand_id
1 'polypeptide(L)'
;MKRASTACKECQRRRTRCSGVPCSECVGHPDRECVFDELSDRRRKATAKKTQEELTSLRDFLDQLLEAFRSNDGAAVQHLINRIRAGASHEEIRRIVLHIHAQPAGSSSRPNDMDPNIINDHMSNFFDSH
;
A
#
# COMPACT_ATOMS: atom_id res chain seq x y z
N MET A 1 -0.36 44.11 -0.43
CA MET A 1 -0.31 43.57 -1.82
C MET A 1 -0.42 42.05 -1.80
N LYS A 2 -1.40 41.46 -2.51
CA LYS A 2 -1.58 40.00 -2.60
C LYS A 2 -0.53 39.40 -3.54
N ARG A 3 -0.05 38.18 -3.26
CA ARG A 3 0.83 37.42 -4.16
C ARG A 3 -0.04 36.43 -4.94
N ALA A 4 0.18 36.32 -6.24
CA ALA A 4 -0.40 35.22 -7.00
C ALA A 4 0.32 33.90 -6.65
N SER A 5 -0.41 32.79 -6.62
CA SER A 5 0.17 31.45 -6.46
C SER A 5 1.09 31.07 -7.63
N THR A 6 0.82 31.65 -8.80
CA THR A 6 1.56 31.44 -10.04
C THR A 6 1.86 32.80 -10.65
N ALA A 7 3.11 33.02 -11.06
CA ALA A 7 3.51 34.24 -11.77
C ALA A 7 3.22 34.10 -13.28
N CYS A 8 2.90 35.21 -13.95
CA CYS A 8 2.89 35.23 -15.42
C CYS A 8 4.30 34.98 -15.98
N LYS A 9 4.40 34.61 -17.26
CA LYS A 9 5.67 34.31 -17.93
C LYS A 9 6.68 35.47 -17.83
N GLU A 10 6.23 36.72 -17.97
CA GLU A 10 7.11 37.89 -17.87
C GLU A 10 7.63 38.12 -16.45
N CYS A 11 6.78 38.06 -15.42
CA CYS A 11 7.22 38.18 -14.02
C CYS A 11 8.14 37.01 -13.62
N GLN A 12 7.87 35.81 -14.14
CA GLN A 12 8.73 34.65 -13.93
C GLN A 12 10.11 34.84 -14.56
N ARG A 13 10.17 35.33 -15.81
CA ARG A 13 11.43 35.63 -16.52
C ARG A 13 12.25 36.71 -15.83
N ARG A 14 11.60 37.76 -15.33
CA ARG A 14 12.24 38.91 -14.67
C ARG A 14 12.50 38.69 -13.18
N ARG A 15 12.04 37.58 -12.60
CA ARG A 15 12.10 37.28 -11.15
C ARG A 15 11.46 38.37 -10.27
N THR A 16 10.39 39.00 -10.75
CA THR A 16 9.65 40.06 -10.05
C THR A 16 8.36 39.53 -9.42
N ARG A 17 7.79 40.29 -8.48
CA ARG A 17 6.56 39.90 -7.76
C ARG A 17 5.34 40.02 -8.68
N CYS A 18 4.62 38.91 -8.91
CA CYS A 18 3.37 38.90 -9.63
C CYS A 18 2.15 39.09 -8.70
N SER A 19 1.23 39.98 -9.07
CA SER A 19 0.05 40.36 -8.28
C SER A 19 -1.26 39.67 -8.71
N GLY A 20 -1.30 38.96 -9.84
CA GLY A 20 -2.50 38.26 -10.34
C GLY A 20 -2.73 38.46 -11.83
N VAL A 21 -3.92 38.11 -12.31
CA VAL A 21 -4.35 38.26 -13.72
C VAL A 21 -5.34 39.43 -13.82
N PRO A 22 -5.07 40.49 -14.62
CA PRO A 22 -3.78 40.87 -15.19
C PRO A 22 -2.82 41.41 -14.10
N CYS A 23 -1.52 41.24 -14.31
CA CYS A 23 -0.53 41.57 -13.29
C CYS A 23 -0.23 43.08 -13.28
N SER A 24 -0.13 43.70 -12.11
CA SER A 24 0.17 45.15 -11.98
C SER A 24 1.48 45.57 -12.66
N GLU A 25 2.48 44.69 -12.63
CA GLU A 25 3.78 44.85 -13.32
C GLU A 25 3.70 44.77 -14.85
N CYS A 26 2.61 44.20 -15.37
CA CYS A 26 2.39 44.00 -16.79
C CYS A 26 1.48 45.11 -17.33
N VAL A 27 0.49 45.52 -16.54
CA VAL A 27 -0.42 46.63 -16.86
C VAL A 27 0.32 47.97 -17.01
N GLY A 28 1.36 48.19 -16.21
CA GLY A 28 2.18 49.41 -16.30
C GLY A 28 3.13 49.47 -17.49
N HIS A 29 3.20 48.42 -18.32
CA HIS A 29 4.20 48.26 -19.36
C HIS A 29 3.54 47.79 -20.66
N PRO A 30 3.24 48.70 -21.60
CA PRO A 30 2.56 48.37 -22.85
C PRO A 30 3.37 47.45 -23.78
N ASP A 31 4.68 47.30 -23.54
CA ASP A 31 5.58 46.36 -24.23
C ASP A 31 5.47 44.91 -23.73
N ARG A 32 4.69 44.65 -22.68
CA ARG A 32 4.66 43.33 -22.01
C ARG A 32 3.31 42.64 -22.15
N GLU A 33 3.36 41.39 -22.59
CA GLU A 33 2.19 40.53 -22.61
C GLU A 33 2.06 39.73 -21.30
N CYS A 34 0.94 39.89 -20.60
CA CYS A 34 0.67 39.22 -19.33
C CYS A 34 0.11 37.81 -19.54
N VAL A 35 0.96 36.85 -19.91
CA VAL A 35 0.51 35.47 -20.20
C VAL A 35 0.75 34.54 -19.00
N PHE A 36 -0.28 33.81 -18.59
CA PHE A 36 -0.19 32.76 -17.59
C PHE A 36 -0.17 31.38 -18.28
N ASP A 37 0.75 30.51 -17.87
CA ASP A 37 0.82 29.14 -18.37
C ASP A 37 -0.01 28.21 -17.48
N GLU A 38 -1.33 28.19 -17.71
CA GLU A 38 -2.23 27.32 -16.96
C GLU A 38 -1.89 25.83 -17.12
N LEU A 39 -1.33 25.43 -18.26
CA LEU A 39 -0.99 24.04 -18.55
C LEU A 39 0.21 23.57 -17.70
N SER A 40 1.23 24.42 -17.53
CA SER A 40 2.36 24.14 -16.63
C SER A 40 1.89 24.00 -15.18
N ASP A 41 0.95 24.83 -14.73
CA ASP A 41 0.41 24.76 -13.37
C ASP A 41 -0.43 23.49 -13.15
N ARG A 42 -1.32 23.18 -14.09
CA ARG A 42 -2.09 21.91 -14.10
C ARG A 42 -1.18 20.70 -14.07
N ARG A 43 -0.07 20.71 -14.84
CA ARG A 43 0.93 19.62 -14.83
C ARG A 43 1.58 19.46 -13.47
N ARG A 44 2.03 20.56 -12.83
CA ARG A 44 2.63 20.50 -11.48
C ARG A 44 1.65 19.94 -10.45
N LYS A 45 0.39 20.40 -10.49
CA LYS A 45 -0.68 19.90 -9.61
C LYS A 45 -0.96 18.41 -9.86
N ALA A 46 -0.99 17.98 -11.12
CA ALA A 46 -1.20 16.58 -11.49
C ALA A 46 -0.04 15.68 -11.01
N THR A 47 1.22 16.10 -11.20
CA THR A 47 2.38 15.35 -10.70
C THR A 47 2.35 15.24 -9.18
N ALA A 48 2.09 16.34 -8.47
CA ALA A 48 1.99 16.32 -7.01
C ALA A 48 0.87 15.39 -6.52
N LYS A 49 -0.30 15.43 -7.18
CA LYS A 49 -1.43 14.53 -6.88
C LYS A 49 -1.06 13.07 -7.10
N LYS A 50 -0.42 12.75 -8.23
CA LYS A 50 0.02 11.39 -8.55
C LYS A 50 1.01 10.86 -7.51
N THR A 51 2.02 11.66 -7.15
CA THR A 51 2.97 11.27 -6.10
C THR A 51 2.28 11.08 -4.75
N GLN A 52 1.32 11.94 -4.41
CA GLN A 52 0.54 11.77 -3.18
C GLN A 52 -0.25 10.45 -3.19
N GLU A 53 -0.90 10.11 -4.31
CA GLU A 53 -1.64 8.85 -4.48
C GLU A 53 -0.71 7.62 -4.38
N GLU A 54 0.48 7.68 -4.99
CA GLU A 54 1.50 6.63 -4.89
C GLU A 54 1.98 6.45 -3.44
N LEU A 55 2.23 7.54 -2.71
CA LEU A 55 2.65 7.50 -1.32
C LEU A 55 1.55 6.96 -0.41
N THR A 56 0.29 7.36 -0.63
CA THR A 56 -0.86 6.82 0.10
C THR A 56 -1.01 5.33 -0.17
N SER A 57 -0.93 4.88 -1.43
CA SER A 57 -1.00 3.46 -1.77
C SER A 57 0.12 2.63 -1.12
N LEU A 58 1.33 3.19 -1.03
CA LEU A 58 2.44 2.53 -0.34
C LEU A 58 2.17 2.43 1.17
N ARG A 59 1.68 3.50 1.79
CA ARG A 59 1.32 3.51 3.21
C ARG A 59 0.25 2.46 3.51
N ASP A 60 -0.83 2.44 2.73
CA ASP A 60 -1.93 1.47 2.91
C ASP A 60 -1.42 0.02 2.77
N PHE A 61 -0.49 -0.21 1.86
CA PHE A 61 0.15 -1.52 1.72
C PHE A 61 1.01 -1.90 2.93
N LEU A 62 1.78 -0.95 3.49
CA LEU A 62 2.57 -1.19 4.71
C LEU A 62 1.65 -1.48 5.90
N ASP A 63 0.53 -0.79 6.02
CA ASP A 63 -0.45 -1.03 7.08
C ASP A 63 -1.05 -2.45 6.94
N GLN A 64 -1.40 -2.89 5.73
CA GLN A 64 -1.84 -4.27 5.48
C GLN A 64 -0.76 -5.31 5.78
N LEU A 65 0.51 -5.01 5.49
CA LEU A 65 1.64 -5.89 5.79
C LEU A 65 1.85 -6.03 7.30
N LEU A 66 1.77 -4.92 8.04
CA LEU A 66 1.85 -4.94 9.50
C LEU A 66 0.70 -5.72 10.12
N GLU A 67 -0.51 -5.57 9.59
CA GLU A 67 -1.68 -6.32 10.05
C GLU A 67 -1.51 -7.83 9.80
N ALA A 68 -0.98 -8.21 8.63
CA ALA A 68 -0.66 -9.60 8.32
C ALA A 68 0.38 -10.20 9.29
N PHE A 69 1.27 -9.38 9.86
CA PHE A 69 2.20 -9.84 10.89
C PHE A 69 1.61 -9.91 12.30
N ARG A 70 0.61 -9.09 12.61
CA ARG A 70 0.01 -8.99 13.95
C ARG A 70 -1.09 -10.01 14.21
N SER A 71 -1.92 -10.26 13.19
CA SER A 71 -3.21 -10.96 13.37
C SER A 71 -3.24 -12.37 12.79
N ASN A 72 -2.18 -12.77 12.08
CA ASN A 72 -2.14 -14.04 11.36
C ASN A 72 -1.32 -15.10 12.09
N ASP A 73 -1.52 -16.36 11.70
CA ASP A 73 -0.84 -17.50 12.32
C ASP A 73 0.67 -17.48 12.05
N GLY A 74 1.44 -18.10 12.96
CA GLY A 74 2.90 -18.13 12.85
C GLY A 74 3.41 -18.77 11.56
N ALA A 75 2.65 -19.71 10.98
CA ALA A 75 3.01 -20.38 9.73
C ALA A 75 2.87 -19.45 8.51
N ALA A 76 1.77 -18.72 8.37
CA ALA A 76 1.62 -17.76 7.26
C ALA A 76 2.61 -16.60 7.38
N VAL A 77 2.84 -16.10 8.60
CA VAL A 77 3.86 -15.07 8.85
C VAL A 77 5.25 -15.58 8.48
N GLN A 78 5.61 -16.81 8.86
CA GLN A 78 6.91 -17.40 8.52
C GLN A 78 7.07 -17.61 7.01
N HIS A 79 6.01 -18.04 6.32
CA HIS A 79 6.00 -18.15 4.86
C HIS A 79 6.28 -16.79 4.21
N LEU A 80 5.58 -15.73 4.64
CA LEU A 80 5.78 -14.38 4.14
C LEU A 80 7.22 -13.88 4.36
N ILE A 81 7.78 -14.08 5.56
CA ILE A 81 9.18 -13.73 5.88
C ILE A 81 10.15 -14.48 4.96
N ASN A 82 9.93 -15.77 4.72
CA ASN A 82 10.79 -16.56 3.85
C ASN A 82 10.76 -16.04 2.41
N ARG A 83 9.59 -15.65 1.90
CA ARG A 83 9.48 -15.05 0.56
C ARG A 83 10.21 -13.71 0.46
N ILE A 84 10.10 -12.85 1.48
CA ILE A 84 10.83 -11.58 1.53
C ILE A 84 12.35 -11.82 1.52
N ARG A 85 12.84 -12.75 2.36
CA ARG A 85 14.28 -13.10 2.43
C ARG A 85 14.80 -13.72 1.13
N ALA A 86 13.95 -14.42 0.38
CA ALA A 86 14.28 -14.96 -0.93
C ALA A 86 14.32 -13.90 -2.05
N GLY A 87 14.07 -12.62 -1.73
CA GLY A 87 14.09 -11.53 -2.71
C GLY A 87 12.83 -11.46 -3.57
N ALA A 88 11.67 -11.89 -3.04
CA ALA A 88 10.40 -11.77 -3.76
C ALA A 88 10.12 -10.31 -4.16
N SER A 89 9.53 -10.14 -5.34
CA SER A 89 9.14 -8.82 -5.84
C SER A 89 8.02 -8.21 -4.99
N HIS A 90 7.90 -6.87 -5.02
CA HIS A 90 6.81 -6.17 -4.33
C HIS A 90 5.42 -6.68 -4.72
N GLU A 91 5.22 -7.02 -6.00
CA GLU A 91 3.95 -7.56 -6.49
C GLU A 91 3.66 -8.96 -5.93
N GLU A 92 4.69 -9.78 -5.78
CA GLU A 92 4.53 -11.09 -5.17
C GLU A 92 4.21 -11.02 -3.68
N ILE A 93 4.87 -10.12 -2.96
CA ILE A 93 4.59 -9.87 -1.53
C ILE A 93 3.15 -9.36 -1.38
N ARG A 94 2.70 -8.44 -2.25
CA ARG A 94 1.30 -7.96 -2.28
C ARG A 94 0.30 -9.10 -2.43
N ARG A 95 0.51 -10.01 -3.39
CA ARG A 95 -0.36 -11.18 -3.58
C ARG A 95 -0.44 -12.07 -2.34
N ILE A 96 0.67 -12.29 -1.65
CA ILE A 96 0.69 -13.10 -0.42
C ILE A 96 -0.09 -12.42 0.70
N VAL A 97 0.12 -11.11 0.90
CA VAL A 97 -0.61 -10.32 1.91
C VAL A 97 -2.11 -10.33 1.65
N LEU A 98 -2.54 -10.14 0.39
CA LEU A 98 -3.96 -10.23 0.03
C LEU A 98 -4.55 -11.62 0.31
N HIS A 99 -3.80 -12.69 0.06
CA HIS A 99 -4.25 -14.05 0.33
C HIS A 99 -4.34 -14.36 1.83
N ILE A 100 -3.44 -13.79 2.63
CA ILE A 100 -3.49 -13.84 4.09
C ILE A 100 -4.79 -13.19 4.60
N HIS A 101 -5.11 -11.98 4.13
CA HIS A 101 -6.31 -11.25 4.55
C HIS A 101 -7.62 -11.85 4.02
N ALA A 102 -7.57 -12.57 2.89
CA ALA A 102 -8.74 -13.22 2.30
C ALA A 102 -9.14 -14.53 3.00
N GLN A 103 -8.26 -15.11 3.84
CA GLN A 103 -8.57 -16.31 4.59
C GLN A 103 -9.09 -15.94 5.99
N PRO A 104 -10.38 -16.14 6.29
CA PRO A 104 -10.84 -16.01 7.66
C PRO A 104 -10.12 -17.04 8.53
N ALA A 105 -9.57 -16.60 9.66
CA ALA A 105 -8.99 -17.45 10.68
C ALA A 105 -10.01 -18.51 11.12
N GLY A 106 -9.98 -19.71 10.50
CA GLY A 106 -11.03 -20.71 10.75
C GLY A 106 -11.06 -21.96 9.87
N SER A 107 -10.00 -22.31 9.14
CA SER A 107 -9.95 -23.63 8.45
C SER A 107 -8.60 -24.32 8.64
N SER A 108 -8.22 -24.54 9.90
CA SER A 108 -7.27 -25.61 10.21
C SER A 108 -8.01 -26.96 10.07
N SER A 109 -8.07 -27.50 8.86
CA SER A 109 -8.39 -28.92 8.66
C SER A 109 -7.27 -29.74 9.30
N ARG A 110 -7.48 -30.20 10.54
CA ARG A 110 -6.66 -31.26 11.13
C ARG A 110 -6.86 -32.52 10.28
N PRO A 111 -5.82 -33.15 9.70
CA PRO A 111 -5.93 -34.55 9.34
C PRO A 111 -5.69 -35.38 10.62
N ASN A 112 -6.50 -36.43 10.79
CA ASN A 112 -6.40 -37.52 11.77
C ASN A 112 -7.46 -37.49 12.88
N ASP A 113 -8.69 -37.82 12.50
CA ASP A 113 -9.48 -38.77 13.26
C ASP A 113 -9.41 -40.11 12.52
N MET A 114 -8.50 -40.99 12.96
CA MET A 114 -8.54 -42.41 12.64
C MET A 114 -8.93 -43.11 13.93
N ASP A 115 -10.15 -43.62 13.99
CA ASP A 115 -10.54 -44.73 14.86
C ASP A 115 -11.76 -45.39 14.19
N PRO A 116 -11.91 -46.74 14.19
CA PRO A 116 -11.77 -47.53 15.41
C PRO A 116 -11.13 -48.92 15.24
N ASN A 117 -10.40 -49.35 16.26
CA ASN A 117 -10.33 -50.76 16.69
C ASN A 117 -9.67 -51.77 15.71
N ILE A 118 -8.34 -51.92 15.81
CA ILE A 118 -7.64 -53.17 15.45
C ILE A 118 -7.00 -53.74 16.72
N ILE A 119 -7.78 -54.59 17.37
CA ILE A 119 -7.41 -55.83 18.08
C ILE A 119 -5.97 -55.85 18.59
N ASN A 120 -5.77 -55.53 19.86
CA ASN A 120 -4.62 -56.06 20.60
C ASN A 120 -5.12 -57.05 21.64
N ASP A 121 -5.22 -58.28 21.16
CA ASP A 121 -5.12 -59.51 21.94
C ASP A 121 -3.80 -59.47 22.71
N HIS A 122 -3.84 -59.34 24.03
CA HIS A 122 -3.15 -60.27 24.96
C HIS A 122 -3.20 -59.72 26.39
N MET A 123 -3.56 -60.61 27.32
CA MET A 123 -3.42 -60.48 28.77
C MET A 123 -4.36 -59.49 29.46
N SER A 124 -5.46 -60.01 30.01
CA SER A 124 -5.49 -60.45 31.41
C SER A 124 -6.88 -60.96 31.81
N ASN A 125 -6.87 -62.11 32.50
CA ASN A 125 -7.90 -62.64 33.40
C ASN A 125 -8.99 -63.51 32.76
N PHE A 126 -9.47 -64.61 33.34
CA PHE A 126 -9.18 -65.42 34.54
C PHE A 126 -10.46 -66.27 34.68
N PHE A 127 -10.34 -67.61 34.74
CA PHE A 127 -11.39 -68.60 35.06
C PHE A 127 -12.57 -68.81 34.08
N ASP A 128 -12.73 -70.01 33.48
CA ASP A 128 -13.48 -71.13 34.09
C ASP A 128 -13.57 -72.39 33.19
N SER A 129 -13.53 -73.55 33.85
CA SER A 129 -14.24 -74.83 33.55
C SER A 129 -13.82 -75.80 32.42
N HIS A 130 -13.53 -77.02 32.92
CA HIS A 130 -13.45 -78.39 32.34
C HIS A 130 -12.12 -78.91 31.76
#